data_AF-A0A553AS30-F1
#
_entry.id   AF-A0A553AS30-F1
#
_cell.length_a   1.000
_cell.length_b   1.000
_cell.length_c   1.000
_cell.angle_alpha   90.00
_cell.angle_beta   90.00
_cell.angle_gamma   90.00
#
_symmetry.space_group_name_H-M   'P 1'
#
loop_
_entity.id
_entity.type
_entity.pdbx_description
1 polymer ?
#
loop_
_entity_poly.entity_id
_entity_poly.type
_entity_poly.pdbx_seq_one_letter_code
_entity_poly.pdbx_strand_id
1 'polypeptide(L)'
;MRNTAIRYATVLALIMAGTGPAIAQDRLDPMTALAGRPAGSNPLDPMTAIRASKDAADTAEGNPEFGGLPDGAGAEETFYQCTACHSTEIIKQQRITDLRWDELWSWMVEEQGMFEPDDETRQIILTYLKTNLSSER
;
A
#
# COMPACT_ATOMS: atom_id res chain seq x y z
N MET A 1 21.33 -30.68 -44.37
CA MET A 1 20.35 -31.65 -44.89
C MET A 1 19.51 -32.18 -43.73
N ARG A 2 18.19 -32.16 -43.90
CA ARG A 2 17.09 -32.41 -42.95
C ARG A 2 17.30 -33.54 -41.94
N ASN A 3 16.88 -33.33 -40.70
CA ASN A 3 16.26 -34.41 -39.91
C ASN A 3 15.29 -33.87 -38.84
N THR A 4 14.11 -33.42 -39.28
CA THR A 4 12.96 -33.15 -38.41
C THR A 4 11.93 -34.25 -38.64
N ALA A 5 11.92 -35.25 -37.76
CA ALA A 5 10.86 -36.25 -37.69
C ALA A 5 10.21 -36.14 -36.30
N ILE A 6 9.28 -35.20 -36.21
CA ILE A 6 8.34 -35.05 -35.10
C ILE A 6 7.41 -36.26 -35.16
N ARG A 7 7.50 -37.15 -34.16
CA ARG A 7 6.50 -38.20 -33.93
C ARG A 7 5.63 -37.76 -32.77
N TYR A 8 4.49 -37.16 -33.11
CA TYR A 8 3.43 -36.79 -32.17
C TYR A 8 2.89 -38.06 -31.50
N ALA A 9 3.22 -38.28 -30.23
CA ALA A 9 2.58 -39.27 -29.40
C ALA A 9 1.26 -38.67 -28.87
N THR A 10 0.15 -39.01 -29.50
CA THR A 10 -1.21 -38.78 -28.98
C THR A 10 -1.38 -39.58 -27.68
N VAL A 11 -1.28 -38.91 -26.54
CA VAL A 11 -1.68 -39.46 -25.24
C VAL A 11 -3.16 -39.12 -25.03
N LEU A 12 -4.02 -40.11 -25.25
CA LEU A 12 -5.45 -40.02 -24.97
C LEU A 12 -5.63 -40.11 -23.43
N ALA A 13 -5.82 -38.96 -22.78
CA ALA A 13 -6.11 -38.91 -21.34
C ALA A 13 -7.56 -39.36 -21.08
N LEU A 14 -7.72 -40.56 -20.52
CA LEU A 14 -8.97 -41.04 -19.95
C LEU A 14 -9.27 -40.26 -18.66
N ILE A 15 -10.18 -39.29 -18.74
CA ILE A 15 -10.73 -38.59 -17.58
C ILE A 15 -11.66 -39.55 -16.85
N MET A 16 -11.20 -40.17 -15.76
CA MET A 16 -12.07 -40.85 -14.82
C MET A 16 -12.90 -39.80 -14.07
N ALA A 17 -14.20 -39.80 -14.34
CA ALA A 17 -15.19 -39.05 -13.56
C ALA A 17 -15.20 -39.57 -12.11
N GLY A 18 -14.64 -38.79 -11.19
CA GLY A 18 -14.69 -39.08 -9.77
C GLY A 18 -16.06 -38.77 -9.20
N THR A 19 -16.89 -39.80 -9.00
CA THR A 19 -18.09 -39.74 -8.15
C THR A 19 -17.69 -40.05 -6.70
N GLY A 20 -17.07 -39.08 -6.03
CA GLY A 20 -16.89 -39.10 -4.57
C GLY A 20 -17.90 -38.16 -3.91
N PRO A 21 -18.50 -38.50 -2.75
CA PRO A 21 -19.37 -37.57 -2.04
C PRO A 21 -18.53 -36.36 -1.60
N ALA A 22 -18.96 -35.17 -2.02
CA ALA A 22 -18.39 -33.92 -1.54
C ALA A 22 -18.72 -33.78 -0.04
N ILE A 23 -17.75 -34.09 0.82
CA ILE A 23 -17.80 -33.62 2.21
C ILE A 23 -17.63 -32.11 2.11
N ALA A 24 -18.73 -31.38 2.29
CA ALA A 24 -18.69 -29.95 2.53
C ALA A 24 -17.83 -29.74 3.78
N GLN A 25 -16.62 -29.22 3.58
CA GLN A 25 -15.82 -28.69 4.68
C GLN A 25 -16.71 -27.65 5.35
N ASP A 26 -17.11 -27.91 6.60
CA ASP A 26 -17.78 -26.91 7.42
C ASP A 26 -16.85 -25.69 7.40
N ARG A 27 -17.26 -24.65 6.67
CA ARG A 27 -16.42 -23.48 6.49
C ARG A 27 -16.40 -22.83 7.86
N LEU A 28 -15.32 -23.07 8.61
CA LEU A 28 -14.95 -22.26 9.75
C LEU A 28 -15.09 -20.80 9.31
N ASP A 29 -16.12 -20.11 9.78
CA ASP A 29 -16.31 -18.70 9.49
C ASP A 29 -15.29 -17.94 10.36
N PRO A 30 -14.20 -17.42 9.76
CA PRO A 30 -13.14 -16.80 10.54
C PRO A 30 -13.63 -15.54 11.27
N MET A 31 -14.70 -14.90 10.79
CA MET A 31 -15.27 -13.70 11.42
C MET A 31 -16.07 -14.06 12.66
N THR A 32 -16.85 -15.16 12.60
CA THR A 32 -17.59 -15.66 13.76
C THR A 32 -16.63 -16.18 14.85
N ALA A 33 -15.50 -16.80 14.47
CA ALA A 33 -14.46 -17.25 15.40
C ALA A 33 -13.74 -16.10 16.14
N LEU A 34 -13.78 -14.88 15.60
CA LEU A 34 -13.17 -13.68 16.17
C LEU A 34 -14.17 -12.80 16.93
N ALA A 35 -15.47 -13.06 16.80
CA ALA A 35 -16.51 -12.29 17.48
C ALA A 35 -16.33 -12.38 19.01
N GLY A 36 -16.08 -11.23 19.64
CA GLY A 36 -15.93 -11.14 21.10
C GLY A 36 -14.51 -11.33 21.65
N ARG A 37 -13.49 -11.55 20.81
CA ARG A 37 -12.09 -11.44 21.25
C ARG A 37 -11.72 -9.96 21.40
N PRO A 38 -11.34 -9.48 22.60
CA PRO A 38 -10.80 -8.14 22.74
C PRO A 38 -9.48 -8.05 21.95
N ALA A 39 -9.35 -7.02 21.12
CA ALA A 39 -8.11 -6.73 20.41
C ALA A 39 -6.97 -6.58 21.43
N GLY A 40 -5.85 -7.27 21.20
CA GLY A 40 -4.66 -7.17 22.07
C GLY A 40 -4.71 -8.02 23.35
N SER A 41 -5.72 -8.86 23.56
CA SER A 41 -5.83 -9.68 24.78
C SER A 41 -4.82 -10.83 24.88
N ASN A 42 -4.18 -11.20 23.77
CA ASN A 42 -3.14 -12.22 23.75
C ASN A 42 -1.77 -11.57 23.45
N PRO A 43 -0.81 -11.61 24.37
CA PRO A 43 0.53 -11.07 24.17
C PRO A 43 1.36 -11.87 23.15
N LEU A 44 0.92 -13.08 22.78
CA LEU A 44 1.52 -13.91 21.72
C LEU A 44 0.80 -13.77 20.38
N ASP A 45 -0.22 -12.92 20.29
CA ASP A 45 -0.86 -12.61 19.02
C ASP A 45 0.09 -11.72 18.19
N PRO A 46 0.49 -12.15 16.97
CA PRO A 46 1.39 -11.36 16.13
C PRO A 46 0.84 -9.96 15.82
N MET A 47 -0.49 -9.78 15.83
CA MET A 47 -1.09 -8.46 15.64
C MET A 47 -0.94 -7.53 16.86
N THR A 48 -0.71 -8.06 18.06
CA THR A 48 -0.42 -7.25 19.25
C THR A 48 0.97 -6.60 19.13
N ALA A 49 1.96 -7.36 18.68
CA ALA A 49 3.33 -6.86 18.47
C ALA A 49 3.40 -5.79 17.37
N ILE A 50 2.70 -5.99 16.25
CA ILE A 50 2.62 -5.01 15.14
C ILE A 50 1.92 -3.72 15.59
N ARG A 51 0.87 -3.81 16.40
CA ARG A 51 0.20 -2.62 16.97
C ARG A 51 1.11 -1.85 17.91
N ALA A 52 1.80 -2.53 18.82
CA ALA A 52 2.75 -1.87 19.73
C ALA A 52 3.86 -1.11 18.98
N SER A 53 4.36 -1.63 17.86
CA SER A 53 5.33 -0.91 17.01
C SER A 53 4.72 0.29 16.28
N LYS A 54 3.46 0.18 15.85
CA LYS A 54 2.73 1.30 15.23
C LYS A 54 2.45 2.39 16.25
N ASP A 55 1.99 2.03 17.45
CA ASP A 55 1.70 2.99 18.52
C ASP A 55 2.96 3.74 18.94
N ALA A 56 4.12 3.08 18.96
CA ALA A 56 5.41 3.74 19.17
C ALA A 56 5.79 4.70 18.02
N ALA A 57 5.52 4.33 16.77
CA ALA A 57 5.78 5.19 15.61
C ALA A 57 4.80 6.39 15.53
N ASP A 58 3.56 6.24 16.01
CA ASP A 58 2.54 7.29 16.07
C ASP A 58 2.86 8.38 17.13
N THR A 59 3.81 8.17 18.04
CA THR A 59 4.16 9.17 19.08
C THR A 59 4.99 10.37 18.57
N ALA A 60 5.50 10.33 17.35
CA ALA A 60 5.99 11.53 16.68
C ALA A 60 4.77 12.27 16.09
N GLU A 61 4.02 12.97 16.96
CA GLU A 61 2.89 13.78 16.53
C GLU A 61 3.39 14.85 15.54
N GLY A 62 3.02 14.71 14.27
CA GLY A 62 3.34 15.70 13.25
C GLY A 62 2.61 17.03 13.50
N ASN A 63 2.86 18.01 12.65
CA ASN A 63 2.32 19.35 12.81
C ASN A 63 0.78 19.35 12.72
N PRO A 64 0.04 19.72 13.79
CA PRO A 64 -1.42 19.69 13.78
C PRO A 64 -2.05 20.72 12.83
N GLU A 65 -1.35 21.83 12.54
CA GLU A 65 -1.79 22.82 11.54
C GLU A 65 -1.77 22.23 10.12
N PHE A 66 -0.79 21.36 9.85
CA PHE A 66 -0.61 20.70 8.56
C PHE A 66 -1.09 19.25 8.56
N GLY A 67 -2.16 18.96 9.32
CA GLY A 67 -2.81 17.64 9.31
C GLY A 67 -1.89 16.50 9.75
N GLY A 68 -0.96 16.76 10.66
CA GLY A 68 0.00 15.78 11.18
C GLY A 68 1.13 15.43 10.21
N LEU A 69 1.39 16.25 9.19
CA LEU A 69 2.60 16.14 8.37
C LEU A 69 3.86 16.47 9.21
N PRO A 70 5.02 15.83 8.94
CA PRO A 70 6.27 16.17 9.64
C PRO A 70 6.63 17.67 9.51
N ASP A 71 7.18 18.27 10.57
CA ASP A 71 7.67 19.65 10.47
C ASP A 71 8.84 19.77 9.48
N GLY A 72 8.89 20.87 8.73
CA GLY A 72 10.01 21.15 7.83
C GLY A 72 9.67 22.14 6.71
N ALA A 73 10.71 22.63 6.03
CA ALA A 73 10.55 23.47 4.85
C ALA A 73 9.80 22.70 3.75
N GLY A 74 8.73 23.28 3.21
CA GLY A 74 7.85 22.63 2.23
C GLY A 74 6.60 21.96 2.82
N ALA A 75 6.43 21.94 4.15
CA ALA A 75 5.27 21.30 4.79
C ALA A 75 3.95 22.02 4.45
N GLU A 76 3.95 23.35 4.46
CA GLU A 76 2.78 24.17 4.16
C GLU A 76 2.36 24.04 2.69
N GLU A 77 3.32 24.15 1.77
CA GLU A 77 3.11 24.00 0.33
C GLU A 77 2.59 22.59 0.01
N THR A 78 3.17 21.57 0.64
CA THR A 78 2.72 20.18 0.48
C THR A 78 1.31 20.00 1.02
N PHE A 79 1.01 20.58 2.19
CA PHE A 79 -0.32 20.51 2.79
C PHE A 79 -1.36 21.09 1.84
N TYR A 80 -1.19 22.33 1.38
CA TYR A 80 -2.18 22.97 0.53
C TYR A 80 -2.31 22.32 -0.86
N GLN A 81 -1.21 21.86 -1.45
CA GLN A 81 -1.24 21.21 -2.76
C GLN A 81 -1.88 19.82 -2.71
N CYS A 82 -1.50 18.99 -1.75
CA CYS A 82 -1.86 17.57 -1.73
C CYS A 82 -3.15 17.28 -0.96
N THR A 83 -3.71 18.25 -0.23
CA THR A 83 -4.98 18.07 0.50
C THR A 83 -6.21 18.58 -0.23
N ALA A 84 -6.05 19.13 -1.44
CA ALA A 84 -7.17 19.59 -2.26
C ALA A 84 -8.18 18.47 -2.59
N CYS A 85 -7.74 17.21 -2.65
CA CYS A 85 -8.57 16.07 -3.06
C CYS A 85 -8.74 14.98 -1.97
N HIS A 86 -7.80 14.85 -1.02
CA HIS A 86 -7.81 13.80 -0.01
C HIS A 86 -7.02 14.20 1.24
N SER A 87 -7.17 13.47 2.35
CA SER A 87 -6.50 13.81 3.61
C SER A 87 -4.98 13.55 3.59
N THR A 88 -4.28 14.17 4.54
CA THR A 88 -2.85 13.95 4.81
C THR A 88 -2.52 12.52 5.21
N GLU A 89 -3.51 11.76 5.72
CA GLU A 89 -3.31 10.36 6.06
C GLU A 89 -2.90 9.50 4.86
N ILE A 90 -3.51 9.73 3.69
CA ILE A 90 -3.12 9.03 2.47
C ILE A 90 -1.70 9.40 2.07
N ILE A 91 -1.31 10.67 2.22
CA ILE A 91 0.05 11.15 1.90
C ILE A 91 1.09 10.44 2.78
N LYS A 92 0.85 10.39 4.10
CA LYS A 92 1.75 9.78 5.09
C LYS A 92 1.92 8.26 4.92
N GLN A 93 0.93 7.60 4.33
CA GLN A 93 0.92 6.15 4.15
C GLN A 93 1.79 5.66 2.97
N GLN A 94 2.12 6.52 2.00
CA GLN A 94 2.70 6.07 0.73
C GLN A 94 4.05 5.37 0.89
N ARG A 95 4.99 5.93 1.65
CA ARG A 95 6.34 5.35 1.92
C ARG A 95 6.94 4.68 0.68
N ILE A 96 7.07 5.46 -0.40
CA ILE A 96 7.57 5.02 -1.72
C ILE A 96 8.95 5.63 -1.99
N THR A 97 9.69 5.12 -2.98
CA THR A 97 11.03 5.62 -3.34
C THR A 97 10.98 7.05 -3.89
N ASP A 98 12.13 7.73 -3.93
CA ASP A 98 12.22 9.09 -4.47
C ASP A 98 11.77 9.14 -5.94
N LEU A 99 12.20 8.17 -6.76
CA LEU A 99 11.74 8.04 -8.15
C LEU A 99 10.22 7.86 -8.23
N ARG A 100 9.65 7.04 -7.34
CA ARG A 100 8.22 6.76 -7.37
C ARG A 100 7.39 7.99 -6.96
N TRP A 101 7.91 8.88 -6.13
CA TRP A 101 7.28 10.17 -5.85
C TRP A 101 7.20 11.06 -7.10
N ASP A 102 8.26 11.11 -7.92
CA ASP A 102 8.26 11.88 -9.18
C ASP A 102 7.23 11.32 -10.18
N GLU A 103 7.17 10.00 -10.30
CA GLU A 103 6.18 9.32 -11.15
C GLU A 103 4.76 9.54 -10.64
N LEU A 104 4.55 9.45 -9.32
CA LEU A 104 3.24 9.66 -8.70
C LEU A 104 2.75 11.09 -8.92
N TRP A 105 3.63 12.08 -8.76
CA TRP A 105 3.32 13.48 -9.06
C TRP A 105 2.86 13.65 -10.50
N SER A 106 3.66 13.14 -11.46
CA SER A 106 3.35 13.24 -12.89
C SER A 106 2.00 12.61 -13.20
N TRP A 107 1.73 11.42 -12.64
CA TRP A 107 0.43 10.75 -12.79
C TRP A 107 -0.73 11.54 -12.16
N MET A 108 -0.53 12.15 -10.99
CA MET A 108 -1.57 12.96 -10.35
C MET A 108 -1.93 14.19 -11.21
N VAL A 109 -0.93 14.84 -11.80
CA VAL A 109 -1.15 15.98 -12.71
C VAL A 109 -1.85 15.50 -13.99
N GLU A 110 -1.25 14.54 -14.69
CA GLU A 110 -1.67 14.15 -16.04
C GLU A 110 -3.00 13.41 -16.05
N GLU A 111 -3.20 12.48 -15.10
CA GLU A 111 -4.33 11.54 -15.15
C GLU A 111 -5.39 11.80 -14.10
N GLN A 112 -5.00 12.33 -12.94
CA GLN A 112 -5.95 12.66 -11.86
C GLN A 112 -6.41 14.12 -11.89
N GLY A 113 -5.84 14.95 -12.76
CA GLY A 113 -6.21 16.36 -12.92
C GLY A 113 -5.80 17.24 -11.74
N MET A 114 -4.73 16.87 -11.02
CA MET A 114 -4.14 17.73 -9.99
C MET A 114 -3.62 19.00 -10.64
N PHE A 115 -3.94 20.16 -10.06
CA PHE A 115 -3.35 21.43 -10.48
C PHE A 115 -1.83 21.37 -10.36
N GLU A 116 -1.11 21.63 -11.45
CA GLU A 116 0.34 21.74 -11.43
C GLU A 116 0.75 23.19 -11.09
N PRO A 117 1.41 23.41 -9.94
CA PRO A 117 1.96 24.72 -9.58
C PRO A 117 3.19 25.04 -10.45
N ASP A 118 3.78 26.22 -10.24
CA ASP A 118 5.04 26.57 -10.89
C ASP A 118 6.20 25.64 -10.48
N ASP A 119 7.28 25.66 -11.27
CA ASP A 119 8.42 24.75 -11.09
C ASP A 119 9.11 24.88 -9.73
N GLU A 120 9.17 26.09 -9.16
CA GLU A 120 9.80 26.33 -7.86
C GLU A 120 8.96 25.70 -6.74
N THR A 121 7.66 25.97 -6.74
CA THR A 121 6.71 25.37 -5.78
C THR A 121 6.69 23.84 -5.90
N ARG A 122 6.66 23.30 -7.13
CA ARG A 122 6.75 21.85 -7.35
C ARG A 122 8.03 21.26 -6.75
N GLN A 123 9.17 21.92 -6.94
CA GLN A 123 10.44 21.45 -6.41
C GLN A 123 10.46 21.44 -4.88
N ILE A 124 9.89 22.46 -4.24
CA ILE A 124 9.74 22.53 -2.78
C ILE A 124 8.95 21.33 -2.26
N ILE A 125 7.79 21.05 -2.88
CA ILE A 125 6.90 19.96 -2.45
C ILE A 125 7.56 18.59 -2.65
N LEU A 126 8.11 18.32 -3.84
CA LEU A 126 8.78 17.04 -4.10
C LEU A 126 10.00 16.82 -3.20
N THR A 127 10.75 17.89 -2.89
CA THR A 127 11.87 17.80 -1.94
C THR A 127 11.37 17.45 -0.55
N TYR A 128 10.30 18.08 -0.08
CA TYR A 128 9.69 17.79 1.21
C TYR A 128 9.17 16.35 1.30
N LEU A 129 8.39 15.90 0.30
CA LEU A 129 7.82 14.55 0.25
C LEU A 129 8.92 13.48 0.31
N LYS A 130 9.98 13.64 -0.49
CA LYS A 130 11.11 12.71 -0.50
C LYS A 130 11.83 12.71 0.86
N THR A 131 12.16 13.89 1.36
CA THR A 131 12.92 14.04 2.63
C THR A 131 12.22 13.37 3.80
N ASN A 132 10.89 13.51 3.89
CA ASN A 132 10.13 13.10 5.08
C ASN A 132 9.40 11.75 4.92
N LEU A 133 9.02 11.38 3.70
CA LEU A 133 8.09 10.27 3.44
C LEU A 133 8.60 9.26 2.41
N SER A 134 9.87 9.35 1.99
CA SER A 134 10.48 8.32 1.16
C SER A 134 10.73 7.04 1.95
N SER A 135 10.69 5.89 1.27
CA SER A 135 11.14 4.60 1.82
C SER A 135 12.66 4.45 1.88
N GLU A 136 13.40 5.38 1.30
CA GLU A 136 14.86 5.32 1.19
C GLU A 136 15.56 5.97 2.41
N ARG A 137 14.79 6.41 3.41
CA ARG A 137 15.26 7.11 4.61
C ARG A 137 14.58 6.56 5.86
#